data_AF-A0A946MS53-F1
#
_entry.id   AF-A0A946MS53-F1
#
_cell.length_a   1.000
_cell.length_b   1.000
_cell.length_c   1.000
_cell.angle_alpha   90.00
_cell.angle_beta   90.00
_cell.angle_gamma   90.00
#
_symmetry.space_group_name_H-M   'P 1'
#
loop_
_entity.id
_entity.type
_entity.pdbx_description
1 polymer ?
#
loop_
_entity_poly.entity_id
_entity_poly.type
_entity_poly.pdbx_seq_one_letter_code
_entity_poly.pdbx_strand_id
1 'polypeptide(L)'
;MFEMMKVEMTKLRKRRMTWILLGCMVGVYVLIYVIHIGLVNNPPASMPQDAVDEMKASVVFPDSLNLIFGLAQSFGTLLLVIMIGAGVGSEYGWGSVRQVLTRKGIRHEYILSKFFAYIVYAVIGLVISVAVGFVMSMITTASIEGSINWAVIDREVIGTVFRNFGWTLYSLIPYILLAITFAILGRSALVGIGASLGYVFLELFAGPLLNLGNASVAKISHFLIGTNTAALLPQSGMESEMSMIDPPTMAWAAITLAIYSLVFLGISLWLFKKRDLTA
;
A
#
# COMPACT_ATOMS: atom_id res chain seq x y z
N MET A 1 -13.35 -21.64 8.45
CA MET A 1 -12.45 -20.53 8.07
C MET A 1 -11.33 -20.93 7.08
N PHE A 2 -10.41 -21.84 7.43
CA PHE A 2 -9.26 -22.19 6.57
C PHE A 2 -9.64 -22.69 5.17
N GLU A 3 -10.66 -23.54 5.04
CA GLU A 3 -11.12 -24.02 3.73
C GLU A 3 -11.68 -22.89 2.84
N MET A 4 -12.34 -21.88 3.41
CA MET A 4 -12.77 -20.71 2.65
C MET A 4 -11.60 -19.84 2.20
N MET A 5 -10.58 -19.69 3.05
CA MET A 5 -9.35 -19.00 2.68
C MET A 5 -8.64 -19.71 1.51
N LYS A 6 -8.54 -21.05 1.53
CA LYS A 6 -7.97 -21.83 0.41
C LYS A 6 -8.74 -21.63 -0.89
N VAL A 7 -10.07 -21.58 -0.81
CA VAL A 7 -10.93 -21.29 -1.98
C VAL A 7 -10.64 -19.90 -2.53
N GLU A 8 -10.58 -18.88 -1.68
CA GLU A 8 -10.24 -17.51 -2.11
C GLU A 8 -8.85 -17.42 -2.72
N MET A 9 -7.84 -18.04 -2.09
CA MET A 9 -6.48 -18.10 -2.63
C MET A 9 -6.44 -18.78 -4.01
N THR A 10 -7.22 -19.84 -4.21
CA THR A 10 -7.27 -20.53 -5.52
C THR A 10 -7.92 -19.65 -6.58
N LYS A 11 -8.97 -18.89 -6.24
CA LYS A 11 -9.59 -17.92 -7.15
C LYS A 11 -8.59 -16.85 -7.56
N LEU A 12 -7.94 -16.22 -6.59
CA LEU A 12 -6.99 -15.13 -6.84
C LEU A 12 -5.78 -15.62 -7.64
N ARG A 13 -5.25 -16.82 -7.35
CA ARG A 13 -4.14 -17.43 -8.10
C ARG A 13 -4.47 -17.70 -9.56
N LYS A 14 -5.70 -18.10 -9.86
CA LYS A 14 -6.15 -18.39 -11.24
C LYS A 14 -6.56 -17.15 -12.01
N ARG A 15 -6.79 -16.02 -11.33
CA ARG A 15 -7.26 -14.80 -11.97
C ARG A 15 -6.09 -14.07 -12.66
N ARG A 16 -6.16 -13.94 -13.99
CA ARG A 16 -5.14 -13.22 -14.79
C ARG A 16 -4.86 -11.82 -14.27
N MET A 17 -5.89 -11.14 -13.78
CA MET A 17 -5.80 -9.80 -13.20
C MET A 17 -4.76 -9.69 -12.08
N THR A 18 -4.68 -10.67 -11.17
CA THR A 18 -3.71 -10.62 -10.05
C THR A 18 -2.27 -10.64 -10.56
N TRP A 19 -1.99 -11.45 -11.58
CA TRP A 19 -0.67 -11.51 -12.22
C TRP A 19 -0.36 -10.28 -13.04
N ILE A 20 -1.36 -9.70 -13.72
CA ILE A 20 -1.19 -8.44 -14.46
C ILE A 20 -0.86 -7.29 -13.51
N LEU A 21 -1.56 -7.18 -12.37
CA LEU A 21 -1.28 -6.15 -11.36
C LEU A 21 0.11 -6.33 -10.74
N LEU A 22 0.51 -7.56 -10.45
CA LEU A 22 1.86 -7.87 -9.96
C LEU A 22 2.93 -7.51 -11.01
N GLY A 23 2.72 -7.87 -12.28
CA GLY A 23 3.62 -7.48 -13.37
C GLY A 23 3.68 -5.96 -13.56
N CYS A 24 2.56 -5.26 -13.39
CA CYS A 24 2.50 -3.80 -13.39
C CYS A 24 3.32 -3.21 -12.23
N MET A 25 3.22 -3.77 -11.03
CA MET A 25 4.04 -3.37 -9.87
C MET A 25 5.54 -3.48 -10.19
N VAL A 26 5.98 -4.63 -10.70
CA VAL A 26 7.38 -4.84 -11.12
C VAL A 26 7.79 -3.85 -12.20
N GLY A 27 6.94 -3.63 -13.19
CA GLY A 27 7.17 -2.66 -14.27
C GLY A 27 7.35 -1.24 -13.76
N VAL A 28 6.53 -0.81 -12.79
CA VAL A 28 6.66 0.51 -12.15
C VAL A 28 7.99 0.63 -11.41
N TYR A 29 8.40 -0.38 -10.64
CA TYR A 29 9.70 -0.36 -9.98
C TYR A 29 10.84 -0.18 -10.98
N VAL A 30 10.89 -1.04 -12.01
CA VAL A 30 11.92 -0.96 -13.04
C VAL A 30 11.92 0.41 -13.71
N LEU A 31 10.74 0.93 -14.07
CA LEU A 31 10.60 2.25 -14.70
C LEU A 31 11.14 3.37 -13.80
N ILE A 32 10.74 3.41 -12.53
CA ILE A 32 11.19 4.46 -11.59
C ILE A 32 12.70 4.42 -11.40
N TYR A 33 13.29 3.25 -11.20
CA TYR A 33 14.74 3.11 -11.06
C TYR A 33 15.49 3.51 -12.34
N VAL A 34 15.00 3.13 -13.52
CA VAL A 34 15.59 3.54 -14.81
C VAL A 34 15.54 5.06 -14.98
N ILE A 35 14.41 5.70 -14.63
CA ILE A 35 14.27 7.15 -14.66
C ILE A 35 15.30 7.81 -13.72
N HIS A 36 15.45 7.28 -12.50
CA HIS A 36 16.41 7.82 -11.54
C HIS A 36 17.85 7.69 -12.02
N ILE A 37 18.25 6.54 -12.57
CA ILE A 37 19.59 6.36 -13.17
C ILE A 37 19.81 7.37 -14.31
N GLY A 38 18.81 7.57 -15.17
CA GLY A 38 18.87 8.53 -16.26
C GLY A 38 19.08 9.97 -15.79
N LEU A 39 18.36 10.36 -14.74
CA LEU A 39 18.44 11.70 -14.12
C LEU A 39 19.75 11.92 -13.37
N VAL A 40 20.26 10.91 -12.66
CA VAL A 40 21.55 10.97 -11.97
C VAL A 40 22.71 11.10 -12.95
N ASN A 41 22.67 10.36 -14.06
CA ASN A 41 23.71 10.39 -15.08
C ASN A 41 23.66 11.65 -15.94
N ASN A 42 22.48 12.26 -16.11
CA ASN A 42 22.27 13.47 -16.90
C ASN A 42 21.40 14.47 -16.10
N PRO A 43 21.94 15.07 -15.03
CA PRO A 43 21.16 15.99 -14.21
C PRO A 43 20.77 17.22 -15.03
N PRO A 44 19.53 17.74 -14.88
CA PRO A 44 19.13 18.98 -15.52
C PRO A 44 20.08 20.12 -15.12
N ALA A 45 20.50 20.96 -16.06
CA ALA A 45 21.43 22.06 -15.78
C ALA A 45 20.93 23.07 -14.73
N SER A 46 19.62 23.08 -14.45
CA SER A 46 18.96 23.91 -13.45
C SER A 46 18.90 23.28 -12.06
N MET A 47 19.33 22.02 -11.89
CA MET A 47 19.26 21.31 -10.62
C MET A 47 20.48 21.65 -9.75
N PRO A 48 20.30 22.10 -8.49
CA PRO A 48 21.40 22.30 -7.56
C PRO A 48 22.21 21.02 -7.37
N GLN A 49 23.53 21.16 -7.21
CA GLN A 49 24.43 20.02 -7.02
C GLN A 49 24.02 19.15 -5.82
N ASP A 50 23.58 19.80 -4.74
CA ASP A 50 23.13 19.14 -3.50
C ASP A 50 21.92 18.22 -3.75
N ALA A 51 20.96 18.66 -4.57
CA ALA A 51 19.78 17.87 -4.94
C ALA A 51 20.16 16.65 -5.81
N VAL A 52 21.19 16.77 -6.65
CA VAL A 52 21.70 15.63 -7.45
C VAL A 52 22.33 14.58 -6.55
N ASP A 53 23.07 14.99 -5.52
CA ASP A 53 23.75 14.07 -4.61
C ASP A 53 22.78 13.40 -3.63
N GLU A 54 21.75 14.11 -3.16
CA GLU A 54 20.64 13.49 -2.42
C GLU A 54 19.86 12.50 -3.27
N MET A 55 19.61 12.84 -4.53
CA MET A 55 18.94 11.94 -5.47
C MET A 55 19.79 10.69 -5.74
N LYS A 56 21.12 10.81 -5.87
CA LYS A 56 22.03 9.66 -5.93
C LYS A 56 21.91 8.78 -4.69
N ALA A 57 22.00 9.37 -3.51
CA ALA A 57 21.89 8.64 -2.24
C ALA A 57 20.57 7.86 -2.17
N SER A 58 19.45 8.45 -2.60
CA SER A 58 18.13 7.81 -2.55
C SER A 58 17.96 6.52 -3.38
N VAL A 59 18.91 6.21 -4.28
CA VAL A 59 18.83 5.04 -5.18
C VAL A 59 19.98 4.05 -4.93
N VAL A 60 21.03 4.50 -4.24
CA VAL A 60 22.17 3.70 -3.82
C VAL A 60 21.83 2.95 -2.51
N PHE A 61 22.32 1.73 -2.38
CA PHE A 61 22.14 0.95 -1.16
C PHE A 61 23.06 1.50 -0.04
N PRO A 62 22.57 1.73 1.20
CA PRO A 62 21.32 1.22 1.80
C PRO A 62 20.13 2.19 1.77
N ASP A 63 20.33 3.45 1.40
CA ASP A 63 19.29 4.49 1.47
C ASP A 63 18.13 4.26 0.49
N SER A 64 18.39 3.53 -0.59
CA SER A 64 17.38 3.01 -1.52
C SER A 64 16.25 2.20 -0.86
N LEU A 65 16.46 1.67 0.35
CA LEU A 65 15.42 0.98 1.10
C LEU A 65 14.19 1.88 1.31
N ASN A 66 14.38 3.17 1.51
CA ASN A 66 13.27 4.12 1.69
C ASN A 66 12.43 4.22 0.41
N LEU A 67 13.08 4.31 -0.75
CA LEU A 67 12.43 4.28 -2.06
C LEU A 67 11.67 2.95 -2.25
N ILE A 68 12.29 1.81 -1.92
CA ILE A 68 11.68 0.48 -2.09
C ILE A 68 10.37 0.38 -1.30
N PHE A 69 10.37 0.76 -0.02
CA PHE A 69 9.19 0.68 0.84
C PHE A 69 8.17 1.79 0.54
N GLY A 70 8.63 2.97 0.14
CA GLY A 70 7.77 4.08 -0.32
C GLY A 70 6.98 3.71 -1.58
N LEU A 71 7.64 3.15 -2.60
CA LEU A 71 6.97 2.62 -3.79
C LEU A 71 6.04 1.46 -3.46
N ALA A 72 6.44 0.60 -2.51
CA ALA A 72 5.63 -0.55 -2.09
C ALA A 72 4.33 -0.06 -1.46
N GLN A 73 4.41 0.98 -0.65
CA GLN A 73 3.24 1.60 -0.04
C GLN A 73 2.37 2.29 -1.10
N SER A 74 2.92 3.22 -1.87
CA SER A 74 2.14 4.08 -2.78
C SER A 74 1.48 3.27 -3.89
N PHE A 75 2.27 2.54 -4.68
CA PHE A 75 1.74 1.75 -5.80
C PHE A 75 1.10 0.44 -5.33
N GLY A 76 1.63 -0.17 -4.27
CA GLY A 76 1.03 -1.38 -3.71
C GLY A 76 -0.36 -1.11 -3.19
N THR A 77 -0.61 0.02 -2.50
CA THR A 77 -1.95 0.42 -2.06
C THR A 77 -2.91 0.53 -3.25
N LEU A 78 -2.54 1.24 -4.32
CA LEU A 78 -3.38 1.43 -5.50
C LEU A 78 -3.76 0.09 -6.15
N LEU A 79 -2.76 -0.74 -6.45
CA LEU A 79 -2.96 -2.02 -7.12
C LEU A 79 -3.76 -2.99 -6.25
N LEU A 80 -3.51 -2.98 -4.95
CA LEU A 80 -4.16 -3.86 -3.99
C LEU A 80 -5.63 -3.49 -3.80
N VAL A 81 -5.94 -2.19 -3.70
CA VAL A 81 -7.31 -1.68 -3.65
C VAL A 81 -8.09 -2.07 -4.91
N ILE A 82 -7.47 -1.94 -6.10
CA ILE A 82 -8.06 -2.38 -7.37
C ILE A 82 -8.34 -3.88 -7.35
N MET A 83 -7.37 -4.69 -6.90
CA MET A 83 -7.52 -6.14 -6.81
C MET A 83 -8.68 -6.55 -5.88
N ILE A 84 -8.78 -5.92 -4.71
CA ILE A 84 -9.84 -6.18 -3.73
C ILE A 84 -11.19 -5.74 -4.28
N GLY A 85 -11.30 -4.51 -4.77
CA GLY A 85 -12.54 -3.96 -5.31
C GLY A 85 -13.08 -4.83 -6.44
N ALA A 86 -12.21 -5.24 -7.37
CA ALA A 86 -12.56 -6.12 -8.47
C ALA A 86 -12.85 -7.55 -8.02
N GLY A 87 -12.17 -8.05 -6.98
CA GLY A 87 -12.40 -9.36 -6.37
C GLY A 87 -13.76 -9.43 -5.70
N VAL A 88 -13.88 -8.73 -4.59
CA VAL A 88 -15.08 -8.73 -3.74
C VAL A 88 -16.30 -8.20 -4.49
N GLY A 89 -16.14 -7.14 -5.27
CA GLY A 89 -17.25 -6.52 -6.00
C GLY A 89 -17.79 -7.41 -7.13
N SER A 90 -16.93 -8.20 -7.80
CA SER A 90 -17.38 -9.08 -8.88
C SER A 90 -18.26 -10.24 -8.39
N GLU A 91 -18.10 -10.67 -7.14
CA GLU A 91 -18.90 -11.75 -6.57
C GLU A 91 -20.37 -11.38 -6.39
N TYR A 92 -20.68 -10.09 -6.24
CA TYR A 92 -22.05 -9.60 -6.25
C TYR A 92 -22.71 -9.71 -7.63
N GLY A 93 -21.94 -9.45 -8.70
CA GLY A 93 -22.43 -9.59 -10.08
C GLY A 93 -22.71 -11.03 -10.48
N TRP A 94 -21.89 -11.97 -9.98
CA TRP A 94 -22.02 -13.41 -10.28
C TRP A 94 -23.04 -14.13 -9.39
N GLY A 95 -23.60 -13.44 -8.39
CA GLY A 95 -24.56 -14.02 -7.45
C GLY A 95 -23.97 -15.01 -6.45
N SER A 96 -22.65 -15.22 -6.43
CA SER A 96 -21.98 -16.14 -5.49
C SER A 96 -22.16 -15.73 -4.03
N VAL A 97 -22.28 -14.42 -3.77
CA VAL A 97 -22.63 -13.90 -2.43
C VAL A 97 -23.98 -14.46 -1.95
N ARG A 98 -24.97 -14.62 -2.83
CA ARG A 98 -26.28 -15.18 -2.46
C ARG A 98 -26.16 -16.66 -2.04
N GLN A 99 -25.31 -17.43 -2.72
CA GLN A 99 -25.05 -18.83 -2.40
C GLN A 99 -24.34 -19.03 -1.04
N VAL A 100 -23.52 -18.06 -0.63
CA VAL A 100 -22.86 -18.10 0.69
C VAL A 100 -23.86 -17.72 1.79
N LEU A 101 -24.74 -16.75 1.53
CA LEU A 101 -25.74 -16.27 2.51
C LEU A 101 -26.80 -17.32 2.88
N THR A 102 -27.08 -18.29 2.00
CA THR A 102 -28.00 -19.40 2.29
C THR A 102 -27.44 -20.43 3.26
N ARG A 103 -26.12 -20.49 3.48
CA ARG A 103 -25.51 -21.37 4.48
C ARG A 103 -25.53 -20.72 5.87
N LYS A 104 -26.13 -21.42 6.86
CA LYS A 104 -26.13 -20.98 8.26
C LYS A 104 -24.70 -20.95 8.83
N GLY A 105 -24.38 -19.94 9.65
CA GLY A 105 -23.15 -19.86 10.45
C GLY A 105 -21.88 -19.32 9.78
N ILE A 106 -21.83 -19.19 8.45
CA ILE A 106 -20.57 -18.98 7.69
C ILE A 106 -20.23 -17.49 7.44
N ARG A 107 -21.00 -16.55 7.98
CA ARG A 107 -21.04 -15.16 7.48
C ARG A 107 -19.91 -14.26 7.98
N HIS A 108 -19.54 -14.38 9.24
CA HIS A 108 -18.37 -13.68 9.79
C HIS A 108 -17.08 -14.29 9.21
N GLU A 109 -17.08 -15.61 9.04
CA GLU A 109 -15.97 -16.33 8.40
C GLU A 109 -15.76 -15.90 6.95
N TYR A 110 -16.81 -15.50 6.23
CA TYR A 110 -16.68 -15.01 4.86
C TYR A 110 -15.86 -13.71 4.78
N ILE A 111 -16.20 -12.68 5.57
CA ILE A 111 -15.45 -11.41 5.57
C ILE A 111 -14.03 -11.62 6.06
N LEU A 112 -13.85 -12.36 7.16
CA LEU A 112 -12.53 -12.65 7.71
C LEU A 112 -11.67 -13.45 6.73
N SER A 113 -12.24 -14.45 6.04
CA SER A 113 -11.50 -15.22 5.03
C SER A 113 -11.01 -14.35 3.88
N LYS A 114 -11.81 -13.36 3.45
CA LYS A 114 -11.39 -12.39 2.43
C LYS A 114 -10.29 -11.49 2.93
N PHE A 115 -10.45 -10.92 4.12
CA PHE A 115 -9.45 -10.07 4.74
C PHE A 115 -8.09 -10.79 4.83
N PHE A 116 -8.05 -12.00 5.39
CA PHE A 116 -6.82 -12.77 5.51
C PHE A 116 -6.26 -13.20 4.15
N ALA A 117 -7.11 -13.58 3.18
CA ALA A 117 -6.64 -13.88 1.83
C ALA A 117 -5.93 -12.68 1.19
N TYR A 118 -6.50 -11.47 1.31
CA TYR A 118 -5.86 -10.27 0.76
C TYR A 118 -4.63 -9.83 1.54
N ILE A 119 -4.55 -10.07 2.85
CA ILE A 119 -3.29 -9.91 3.62
C ILE A 119 -2.21 -10.81 3.04
N VAL A 120 -2.51 -12.08 2.76
CA VAL A 120 -1.51 -12.99 2.17
C VAL A 120 -1.02 -12.46 0.83
N TYR A 121 -1.90 -11.93 -0.02
CA TYR A 121 -1.48 -11.30 -1.27
C TYR A 121 -0.73 -9.98 -1.06
N ALA A 122 -1.05 -9.20 -0.03
CA ALA A 122 -0.28 -8.02 0.36
C ALA A 122 1.16 -8.42 0.73
N VAL A 123 1.31 -9.46 1.54
CA VAL A 123 2.62 -10.03 1.92
C VAL A 123 3.39 -10.51 0.70
N ILE A 124 2.75 -11.28 -0.19
CA ILE A 124 3.39 -11.76 -1.44
C ILE A 124 3.84 -10.57 -2.30
N GLY A 125 2.97 -9.59 -2.51
CA GLY A 125 3.30 -8.40 -3.29
C GLY A 125 4.47 -7.62 -2.68
N LEU A 126 4.48 -7.46 -1.36
CA LEU A 126 5.51 -6.75 -0.63
C LEU A 126 6.85 -7.49 -0.64
N VAL A 127 6.86 -8.82 -0.50
CA VAL A 127 8.08 -9.63 -0.67
C VAL A 127 8.65 -9.47 -2.07
N ILE A 128 7.81 -9.46 -3.10
CA ILE A 128 8.25 -9.26 -4.48
C ILE A 128 8.77 -7.84 -4.69
N SER A 129 8.11 -6.84 -4.13
CA SER A 129 8.57 -5.45 -4.14
C SER A 129 9.95 -5.29 -3.50
N VAL A 130 10.18 -5.91 -2.34
CA VAL A 130 11.50 -5.90 -1.68
C VAL A 130 12.54 -6.62 -2.54
N ALA A 131 12.21 -7.79 -3.10
CA ALA A 131 13.14 -8.55 -3.92
C ALA A 131 13.54 -7.80 -5.20
N VAL A 132 12.56 -7.25 -5.93
CA VAL A 132 12.80 -6.47 -7.16
C VAL A 132 13.51 -5.16 -6.84
N GLY A 133 13.05 -4.43 -5.82
CA GLY A 133 13.66 -3.19 -5.37
C GLY A 133 15.12 -3.38 -4.96
N PHE A 134 15.44 -4.46 -4.24
CA PHE A 134 16.80 -4.79 -3.86
C PHE A 134 17.69 -5.07 -5.08
N VAL A 135 17.20 -5.86 -6.04
CA VAL A 135 17.92 -6.13 -7.30
C VAL A 135 18.16 -4.83 -8.07
N MET A 136 17.15 -3.98 -8.20
CA MET A 136 17.30 -2.69 -8.89
C MET A 136 18.26 -1.76 -8.17
N SER A 137 18.21 -1.69 -6.85
CA SER A 137 19.17 -0.89 -6.07
C SER A 137 20.61 -1.37 -6.22
N MET A 138 20.84 -2.69 -6.27
CA MET A 138 22.18 -3.23 -6.52
C MET A 138 22.69 -2.87 -7.90
N ILE A 139 21.83 -2.91 -8.92
CA ILE A 139 22.16 -2.47 -10.29
C ILE A 139 22.52 -0.99 -10.29
N THR A 140 21.74 -0.15 -9.63
CA THR A 140 22.00 1.30 -9.56
C THR A 140 23.29 1.60 -8.79
N THR A 141 23.51 0.94 -7.65
CA THR A 141 24.74 1.08 -6.85
C THR A 141 25.97 0.72 -7.69
N ALA A 142 25.94 -0.40 -8.39
CA ALA A 142 27.02 -0.81 -9.28
C ALA A 142 27.24 0.19 -10.44
N SER A 143 26.18 0.81 -10.93
CA SER A 143 26.24 1.77 -12.03
C SER A 143 26.77 3.15 -11.60
N ILE A 144 26.45 3.60 -10.39
CA ILE A 144 26.82 4.94 -9.87
C ILE A 144 28.17 4.90 -9.15
N GLU A 145 28.37 3.97 -8.22
CA GLU A 145 29.57 3.90 -7.38
C GLU A 145 30.68 3.02 -8.00
N GLY A 146 30.36 2.26 -9.05
CA GLY A 146 31.31 1.37 -9.75
C GLY A 146 31.69 0.10 -9.00
N SER A 147 31.29 -0.05 -7.72
CA SER A 147 31.49 -1.27 -6.94
C SER A 147 30.38 -1.45 -5.90
N ILE A 148 30.11 -2.69 -5.51
CA ILE A 148 29.13 -3.01 -4.47
C ILE A 148 29.87 -3.29 -3.16
N ASN A 149 29.67 -2.44 -2.16
CA ASN A 149 30.20 -2.69 -0.84
C ASN A 149 29.26 -3.60 -0.03
N TRP A 150 29.57 -4.90 -0.02
CA TRP A 150 28.80 -5.90 0.72
C TRP A 150 28.86 -5.75 2.23
N ALA A 151 29.85 -5.02 2.78
CA ALA A 151 29.96 -4.78 4.22
C ALA A 151 28.85 -3.86 4.76
N VAL A 152 28.14 -3.16 3.87
CA VAL A 152 26.97 -2.33 4.20
C VAL A 152 25.77 -3.20 4.61
N ILE A 153 25.73 -4.48 4.20
CA ILE A 153 24.68 -5.42 4.63
C ILE A 153 25.04 -5.97 6.01
N ASP A 154 24.73 -5.19 7.04
CA ASP A 154 24.94 -5.57 8.43
C ASP A 154 23.63 -5.98 9.14
N ARG A 155 23.74 -6.28 10.44
CA ARG A 155 22.59 -6.64 11.27
C ARG A 155 21.57 -5.49 11.38
N GLU A 156 22.02 -4.24 11.34
CA GLU A 156 21.18 -3.07 11.50
C GLU A 156 20.30 -2.83 10.25
N VAL A 157 20.89 -2.99 9.07
CA VAL A 157 20.17 -2.93 7.80
C VAL A 157 19.12 -4.02 7.71
N ILE A 158 19.46 -5.26 8.08
CA ILE A 158 18.48 -6.36 8.15
C ILE A 158 17.34 -6.02 9.12
N GLY A 159 17.67 -5.51 10.31
CA GLY A 159 16.67 -5.06 11.30
C GLY A 159 15.76 -3.96 10.75
N THR A 160 16.30 -3.03 9.98
CA THR A 160 15.56 -1.96 9.31
C THR A 160 14.64 -2.50 8.22
N VAL A 161 15.09 -3.46 7.40
CA VAL A 161 14.24 -4.13 6.41
C VAL A 161 13.05 -4.81 7.07
N PHE A 162 13.25 -5.58 8.16
CA PHE A 162 12.15 -6.24 8.87
C PHE A 162 11.19 -5.24 9.53
N ARG A 163 11.72 -4.16 10.13
CA ARG A 163 10.91 -3.10 10.74
C ARG A 163 10.04 -2.41 9.69
N ASN A 164 10.63 -2.01 8.58
CA ASN A 164 9.93 -1.32 7.49
C ASN A 164 8.91 -2.25 6.83
N PHE A 165 9.25 -3.53 6.63
CA PHE A 165 8.32 -4.55 6.15
C PHE A 165 7.07 -4.62 7.03
N GLY A 166 7.25 -4.67 8.36
CA GLY A 166 6.15 -4.69 9.31
C GLY A 166 5.27 -3.44 9.24
N TRP A 167 5.89 -2.25 9.19
CA TRP A 167 5.15 -0.99 9.10
C TRP A 167 4.42 -0.82 7.77
N THR A 168 5.05 -1.13 6.64
CA THR A 168 4.39 -1.09 5.33
C THR A 168 3.21 -2.05 5.29
N LEU A 169 3.37 -3.29 5.78
CA LEU A 169 2.25 -4.23 5.83
C LEU A 169 1.11 -3.73 6.73
N TYR A 170 1.43 -3.17 7.89
CA TYR A 170 0.46 -2.58 8.80
C TYR A 170 -0.30 -1.41 8.16
N SER A 171 0.42 -0.54 7.45
CA SER A 171 -0.14 0.60 6.73
C SER A 171 -1.06 0.22 5.57
N LEU A 172 -0.97 -1.00 5.03
CA LEU A 172 -1.88 -1.51 4.00
C LEU A 172 -3.22 -2.02 4.55
N ILE A 173 -3.29 -2.41 5.83
CA ILE A 173 -4.49 -2.97 6.48
C ILE A 173 -5.73 -2.07 6.35
N PRO A 174 -5.68 -0.76 6.68
CA PRO A 174 -6.85 0.09 6.58
C PRO A 174 -7.35 0.21 5.13
N TYR A 175 -6.46 0.27 4.14
CA TYR A 175 -6.83 0.31 2.72
C TYR A 175 -7.43 -1.02 2.24
N ILE A 176 -6.93 -2.17 2.72
CA ILE A 176 -7.55 -3.49 2.48
C ILE A 176 -9.01 -3.46 2.94
N LEU A 177 -9.23 -3.05 4.19
CA LEU A 177 -10.56 -3.07 4.81
C LEU A 177 -11.50 -2.02 4.20
N LEU A 178 -10.98 -0.85 3.85
CA LEU A 178 -11.70 0.19 3.11
C LEU A 178 -12.20 -0.35 1.77
N ALA A 179 -11.33 -1.00 0.99
CA ALA A 179 -11.70 -1.54 -0.32
C ALA A 179 -12.72 -2.68 -0.22
N ILE A 180 -12.59 -3.56 0.80
CA ILE A 180 -13.61 -4.56 1.11
C ILE A 180 -14.94 -3.86 1.44
N THR A 181 -14.91 -2.85 2.30
CA THR A 181 -16.12 -2.14 2.76
C THR A 181 -16.86 -1.49 1.59
N PHE A 182 -16.15 -0.76 0.71
CA PHE A 182 -16.78 -0.12 -0.46
C PHE A 182 -17.28 -1.13 -1.49
N ALA A 183 -16.59 -2.24 -1.70
CA ALA A 183 -17.09 -3.31 -2.56
C ALA A 183 -18.40 -3.92 -2.02
N ILE A 184 -18.51 -4.08 -0.69
CA ILE A 184 -19.71 -4.60 -0.02
C ILE A 184 -20.86 -3.60 -0.07
N LEU A 185 -20.58 -2.32 0.20
CA LEU A 185 -21.56 -1.23 0.17
C LEU A 185 -22.13 -1.05 -1.24
N GLY A 186 -21.25 -0.94 -2.23
CA GLY A 186 -21.61 -0.70 -3.61
C GLY A 186 -22.15 -1.92 -4.35
N ARG A 187 -21.91 -3.14 -3.83
CA ARG A 187 -22.32 -4.42 -4.43
C ARG A 187 -21.89 -4.55 -5.90
N SER A 188 -20.76 -3.95 -6.23
CA SER A 188 -20.26 -3.87 -7.61
C SER A 188 -18.76 -3.72 -7.59
N ALA A 189 -18.10 -4.35 -8.56
CA ALA A 189 -16.67 -4.15 -8.81
C ALA A 189 -16.36 -2.68 -9.12
N LEU A 190 -17.23 -2.01 -9.87
CA LEU A 190 -17.04 -0.60 -10.25
C LEU A 190 -17.01 0.29 -9.02
N VAL A 191 -17.97 0.13 -8.10
CA VAL A 191 -18.02 0.95 -6.88
C VAL A 191 -16.87 0.57 -5.93
N GLY A 192 -16.57 -0.72 -5.79
CA GLY A 192 -15.47 -1.18 -4.95
C GLY A 192 -14.12 -0.62 -5.40
N ILE A 193 -13.84 -0.58 -6.71
CA ILE A 193 -12.61 0.01 -7.24
C ILE A 193 -12.69 1.54 -7.19
N GLY A 194 -13.75 2.12 -7.75
CA GLY A 194 -13.89 3.56 -7.96
C GLY A 194 -13.95 4.36 -6.67
N ALA A 195 -14.72 3.92 -5.67
CA ALA A 195 -14.80 4.62 -4.39
C ALA A 195 -13.48 4.54 -3.61
N SER A 196 -12.81 3.40 -3.68
CA SER A 196 -11.56 3.19 -2.95
C SER A 196 -10.39 3.94 -3.58
N LEU A 197 -10.27 3.93 -4.91
CA LEU A 197 -9.33 4.78 -5.62
C LEU A 197 -9.65 6.26 -5.43
N GLY A 198 -10.93 6.63 -5.51
CA GLY A 198 -11.39 8.00 -5.26
C GLY A 198 -10.95 8.49 -3.88
N TYR A 199 -11.03 7.64 -2.86
CA TYR A 199 -10.50 7.94 -1.52
C TYR A 199 -8.98 8.13 -1.52
N VAL A 200 -8.22 7.20 -2.12
CA VAL A 200 -6.74 7.29 -2.17
C VAL A 200 -6.29 8.56 -2.89
N PHE A 201 -6.89 8.88 -4.04
CA PHE A 201 -6.57 10.11 -4.77
C PHE A 201 -7.04 11.37 -4.04
N LEU A 202 -8.19 11.33 -3.37
CA LEU A 202 -8.63 12.45 -2.54
C LEU A 202 -7.59 12.75 -1.46
N GLU A 203 -7.06 11.74 -0.75
CA GLU A 203 -6.02 11.94 0.25
C GLU A 203 -4.71 12.45 -0.36
N LEU A 204 -4.32 11.94 -1.53
CA LEU A 204 -3.12 12.37 -2.24
C LEU A 204 -3.10 13.88 -2.49
N PHE A 205 -4.26 14.48 -2.80
CA PHE A 205 -4.37 15.92 -2.98
C PHE A 205 -4.70 16.67 -1.69
N ALA A 206 -5.56 16.11 -0.83
CA ALA A 206 -5.99 16.76 0.40
C ALA A 206 -4.84 16.94 1.40
N GLY A 207 -3.94 15.96 1.53
CA GLY A 207 -2.81 16.04 2.47
C GLY A 207 -1.93 17.27 2.25
N PRO A 208 -1.32 17.44 1.06
CA PRO A 208 -0.52 18.62 0.74
C PRO A 208 -1.31 19.93 0.84
N LEU A 209 -2.55 19.97 0.35
CA LEU A 209 -3.39 21.18 0.41
C LEU A 209 -3.70 21.62 1.84
N LEU A 210 -3.98 20.67 2.75
CA LEU A 210 -4.20 20.97 4.17
C LEU A 210 -2.91 21.45 4.85
N ASN A 211 -1.75 20.92 4.44
CA ASN A 211 -0.44 21.35 4.92
C ASN A 211 -0.04 22.74 4.40
N LEU A 212 -0.61 23.24 3.31
CA LEU A 212 -0.42 24.65 2.89
C LEU A 212 -1.25 25.65 3.72
N GLY A 213 -2.20 25.15 4.52
CA GLY A 213 -3.03 25.97 5.40
C GLY A 213 -2.28 26.48 6.64
N ASN A 214 -3.01 27.16 7.52
CA ASN A 214 -2.46 27.50 8.83
C ASN A 214 -2.32 26.24 9.72
N ALA A 215 -1.60 26.36 10.84
CA ALA A 215 -1.35 25.23 11.76
C ALA A 215 -2.63 24.51 12.24
N SER A 216 -3.77 25.21 12.32
CA SER A 216 -5.06 24.60 12.69
C SER A 216 -5.64 23.73 11.58
N VAL A 217 -5.50 24.15 10.33
CA VAL A 217 -5.94 23.38 9.15
C VAL A 217 -4.99 22.19 8.90
N ALA A 218 -3.69 22.38 9.13
CA ALA A 218 -2.70 21.30 9.00
C ALA A 218 -3.00 20.11 9.93
N LYS A 219 -3.52 20.35 11.14
CA LYS A 219 -3.93 19.29 12.08
C LYS A 219 -5.05 18.39 11.56
N ILE A 220 -5.87 18.88 10.62
CA ILE A 220 -6.90 18.05 9.98
C ILE A 220 -6.25 16.90 9.20
N SER A 221 -5.05 17.12 8.66
CA SER A 221 -4.31 16.08 7.94
C SER A 221 -3.95 14.88 8.84
N HIS A 222 -3.89 15.04 10.17
CA HIS A 222 -3.62 13.95 11.13
C HIS A 222 -4.74 12.91 11.21
N PHE A 223 -5.92 13.21 10.66
CA PHE A 223 -7.01 12.25 10.57
C PHE A 223 -6.99 11.48 9.25
N LEU A 224 -6.21 11.89 8.25
CA LEU A 224 -6.12 11.17 6.98
C LEU A 224 -5.31 9.88 7.15
N ILE A 225 -5.74 8.80 6.51
CA ILE A 225 -5.05 7.51 6.51
C ILE A 225 -3.66 7.71 5.89
N GLY A 226 -3.60 8.37 4.73
CA GLY A 226 -2.36 8.63 3.99
C GLY A 226 -1.28 9.32 4.84
N THR A 227 -1.64 10.40 5.54
CA THR A 227 -0.73 11.13 6.45
C THR A 227 -0.16 10.22 7.53
N ASN A 228 -1.02 9.42 8.17
CA ASN A 228 -0.58 8.50 9.20
C ASN A 228 0.27 7.35 8.62
N THR A 229 0.00 6.88 7.41
CA THR A 229 0.87 5.88 6.77
C THR A 229 2.25 6.44 6.42
N ALA A 230 2.32 7.69 5.96
CA ALA A 230 3.58 8.37 5.64
C ALA A 230 4.43 8.63 6.90
N ALA A 231 3.81 8.82 8.07
CA ALA A 231 4.52 9.00 9.34
C ALA A 231 5.12 7.70 9.92
N LEU A 232 4.67 6.52 9.46
CA LEU A 232 5.19 5.22 9.91
C LEU A 232 6.28 4.67 8.98
N LEU A 233 6.42 5.25 7.79
CA LEU A 233 7.35 4.81 6.78
C LEU A 233 8.55 5.74 6.74
N PRO A 234 9.76 5.20 6.48
CA PRO A 234 10.91 6.05 6.27
C PRO A 234 10.72 6.83 4.97
N GLN A 235 10.89 8.14 5.07
CA GLN A 235 10.77 9.04 3.92
C GLN A 235 12.09 9.07 3.15
N SER A 236 11.99 9.06 1.83
CA SER A 236 13.12 9.41 0.96
C SER A 236 13.41 10.91 1.06
N GLY A 237 14.64 11.34 0.75
CA GLY A 237 15.06 12.75 0.82
C GLY A 237 14.12 13.73 0.10
N MET A 238 13.70 13.37 -1.12
CA MET A 238 12.70 14.13 -1.90
C MET A 238 11.32 14.21 -1.25
N GLU A 239 10.90 13.21 -0.47
CA GLU A 239 9.62 13.24 0.27
C GLU A 239 9.75 14.02 1.59
N SER A 240 10.96 14.05 2.17
CA SER A 240 11.32 14.83 3.35
C SER A 240 11.24 16.34 3.08
N GLU A 241 11.63 16.81 1.89
CA GLU A 241 11.55 18.24 1.54
C GLU A 241 10.11 18.75 1.36
N MET A 242 9.17 17.87 0.99
CA MET A 242 7.73 18.19 0.97
C MET A 242 7.11 18.11 2.38
N SER A 243 7.90 18.51 3.38
CA SER A 243 7.67 18.37 4.82
C SER A 243 6.26 18.76 5.23
N MET A 244 5.60 17.85 5.93
CA MET A 244 4.41 18.20 6.71
C MET A 244 4.80 19.27 7.73
N ILE A 245 4.02 20.36 7.80
CA ILE A 245 4.26 21.44 8.78
C ILE A 245 4.22 20.89 10.21
N ASP A 246 3.43 19.85 10.43
CA ASP A 246 3.25 19.17 11.71
C ASP A 246 3.04 17.66 11.45
N PRO A 247 4.09 16.83 11.36
CA PRO A 247 3.92 15.39 11.15
C PRO A 247 3.36 14.72 12.42
N PRO A 248 2.39 13.79 12.30
CA PRO A 248 1.87 13.10 13.47
C PRO A 248 2.93 12.19 14.10
N THR A 249 2.89 12.06 15.42
CA THR A 249 3.78 11.13 16.12
C THR A 249 3.54 9.69 15.67
N MET A 250 4.60 8.87 15.68
CA MET A 250 4.51 7.46 15.29
C MET A 250 3.44 6.68 16.06
N ALA A 251 3.28 6.95 17.37
CA ALA A 251 2.25 6.35 18.20
C ALA A 251 0.84 6.78 17.78
N TRP A 252 0.64 8.07 17.51
CA TRP A 252 -0.63 8.59 17.01
C TRP A 252 -1.01 7.95 15.68
N ALA A 253 -0.05 7.86 14.75
CA ALA A 253 -0.25 7.25 13.46
C ALA A 253 -0.65 5.79 13.57
N ALA A 254 0.08 5.01 14.39
CA ALA A 254 -0.23 3.60 14.61
C ALA A 254 -1.65 3.41 15.18
N ILE A 255 -2.03 4.19 16.19
CA ILE A 255 -3.37 4.12 16.82
C ILE A 255 -4.47 4.51 15.82
N THR A 256 -4.25 5.57 15.05
CA THR A 256 -5.24 6.05 14.08
C THR A 256 -5.52 5.00 13.01
N LEU A 257 -4.48 4.36 12.46
CA LEU A 257 -4.65 3.28 11.48
C LEU A 257 -5.35 2.05 12.09
N ALA A 258 -5.09 1.73 13.37
CA ALA A 258 -5.82 0.67 14.09
C ALA A 258 -7.32 1.01 14.19
N ILE A 259 -7.65 2.25 14.57
CA ILE A 259 -9.04 2.71 14.68
C ILE A 259 -9.74 2.59 13.32
N TYR A 260 -9.13 3.10 12.25
CA TYR A 260 -9.69 2.98 10.90
C TYR A 260 -9.93 1.52 10.50
N SER A 261 -8.97 0.65 10.79
CA SER A 261 -9.08 -0.79 10.53
C SER A 261 -10.26 -1.41 11.29
N LEU A 262 -10.40 -1.14 12.58
CA LEU A 262 -11.51 -1.63 13.38
C LEU A 262 -12.87 -1.09 12.90
N VAL A 263 -12.93 0.18 12.52
CA VAL A 263 -14.14 0.83 12.00
C VAL A 263 -14.57 0.18 10.69
N PHE A 264 -13.68 0.05 9.70
CA PHE A 264 -14.02 -0.58 8.41
C PHE A 264 -14.38 -2.06 8.54
N LEU A 265 -13.65 -2.80 9.39
CA LEU A 265 -14.00 -4.19 9.69
C LEU A 265 -15.38 -4.28 10.35
N GLY A 266 -15.66 -3.43 11.34
CA GLY A 266 -16.94 -3.37 12.04
C GLY A 266 -18.10 -3.02 11.10
N ILE A 267 -17.93 -2.02 10.23
CA ILE A 267 -18.91 -1.64 9.20
C ILE A 267 -19.16 -2.82 8.25
N SER A 268 -18.11 -3.46 7.75
CA SER A 268 -18.23 -4.62 6.86
C SER A 268 -19.03 -5.75 7.49
N LEU A 269 -18.73 -6.10 8.75
CA LEU A 269 -19.44 -7.14 9.51
C LEU A 269 -20.91 -6.74 9.76
N TRP A 270 -21.16 -5.49 10.13
CA TRP A 270 -22.50 -4.98 10.40
C TRP A 270 -23.39 -4.97 9.16
N LEU A 271 -22.86 -4.54 8.00
CA LEU A 271 -23.57 -4.55 6.72
C LEU A 271 -23.99 -5.97 6.31
N PHE A 272 -23.15 -6.96 6.59
CA PHE A 272 -23.49 -8.36 6.34
C PHE A 272 -24.52 -8.90 7.33
N LYS A 273 -24.50 -8.47 8.59
CA LYS A 273 -25.47 -8.88 9.61
C LYS A 273 -26.86 -8.28 9.39
N LYS A 274 -26.98 -6.98 9.11
CA LYS A 274 -28.28 -6.30 8.94
C LYS A 274 -29.11 -6.83 7.78
N ARG A 275 -28.48 -7.44 6.78
CA ARG A 275 -29.16 -8.00 5.60
C ARG A 275 -29.92 -9.30 5.88
N ASP A 276 -29.90 -9.81 7.11
CA ASP A 276 -30.80 -10.88 7.56
C ASP A 276 -32.25 -10.44 7.79
N LEU A 277 -32.51 -9.16 8.05
CA LEU A 277 -33.81 -8.72 8.58
C LEU A 277 -34.84 -8.30 7.52
N THR A 278 -34.50 -8.38 6.23
CA THR A 278 -35.36 -7.92 5.12
C THR A 278 -35.61 -9.00 4.06
N ALA A 279 -35.67 -10.27 4.48
CA ALA A 279 -36.20 -11.36 3.65
C ALA A 279 -37.70 -11.56 3.92
#